data_AF-A0A1G1YMJ0-F1
#
_entry.id   AF-A0A1G1YMJ0-F1
#
_cell.length_a   1.000
_cell.length_b   1.000
_cell.length_c   1.000
_cell.angle_alpha   90.00
_cell.angle_beta   90.00
_cell.angle_gamma   90.00
#
_symmetry.space_group_name_H-M   'P 1'
#
loop_
_entity.id
_entity.type
_entity.pdbx_description
1 polymer ?
#
loop_
_entity_poly.entity_id
_entity_poly.type
_entity_poly.pdbx_seq_one_letter_code
_entity_poly.pdbx_strand_id
1 'polypeptide(L)'
;MTYGNFIDAMKQVSVGNMYAETFIEEWERLVPSEQLQQYRAEPLIEDGVINFVEDAAGWFQKVIEGTWGEKLYAERVASGHAFLKAIHAKCQKIGIEVELEKIDVPLTPSDLMSVAGLVHITPKGNVELTEMGQQLANESQAQ
;
A
#
# COMPACT_ATOMS: atom_id res chain seq x y z
N MET A 1 -10.80 16.23 16.10
CA MET A 1 -10.75 16.30 14.62
C MET A 1 -11.95 15.53 14.09
N THR A 2 -12.50 15.88 12.92
CA THR A 2 -13.56 15.07 12.28
C THR A 2 -12.97 14.13 11.23
N TYR A 3 -13.72 13.11 10.82
CA TYR A 3 -13.33 12.26 9.68
C TYR A 3 -13.04 13.09 8.41
N GLY A 4 -13.87 14.09 8.12
CA GLY A 4 -13.66 14.96 6.96
C GLY A 4 -12.31 15.67 7.00
N ASN A 5 -11.91 16.22 8.15
CA ASN A 5 -10.63 16.89 8.31
C ASN A 5 -9.44 15.93 8.13
N PHE A 6 -9.58 14.68 8.58
CA PHE A 6 -8.56 13.65 8.39
C PHE A 6 -8.43 13.28 6.90
N ILE A 7 -9.54 12.98 6.24
CA ILE A 7 -9.55 12.63 4.80
C ILE A 7 -9.01 13.78 3.95
N ASP A 8 -9.37 15.03 4.26
CA ASP A 8 -8.82 16.19 3.53
C ASP A 8 -7.31 16.33 3.73
N ALA A 9 -6.80 16.02 4.93
CA ALA A 9 -5.36 15.95 5.16
C ALA A 9 -4.70 14.81 4.38
N MET A 10 -5.37 13.67 4.19
CA MET A 10 -4.89 12.58 3.34
C MET A 10 -4.88 12.98 1.86
N LYS A 11 -5.93 13.65 1.38
CA LYS A 11 -5.99 14.19 0.02
C LYS A 11 -4.88 15.19 -0.28
N GLN A 12 -4.48 16.00 0.70
CA GLN A 12 -3.35 16.92 0.53
C GLN A 12 -2.01 16.21 0.37
N VAL A 13 -1.79 15.09 1.05
CA VAL A 13 -0.54 14.32 0.93
C VAL A 13 -0.56 13.32 -0.22
N SER A 14 -1.72 13.07 -0.84
CA SER A 14 -1.83 12.22 -2.03
C SER A 14 -1.59 12.98 -3.34
N VAL A 15 -1.52 14.32 -3.34
CA VAL A 15 -1.39 15.12 -4.57
C VAL A 15 -0.19 14.68 -5.40
N GLY A 16 -0.44 14.31 -6.65
CA GLY A 16 0.59 13.84 -7.59
C GLY A 16 0.92 12.35 -7.46
N ASN A 17 0.21 11.64 -6.56
CA ASN A 17 0.23 10.19 -6.44
C ASN A 17 -1.16 9.66 -6.83
N MET A 18 -1.34 9.39 -8.13
CA MET A 18 -2.62 8.94 -8.70
C MET A 18 -3.18 7.70 -7.99
N TYR A 19 -2.32 6.79 -7.52
CA TYR A 19 -2.76 5.57 -6.83
C TYR A 19 -3.33 5.87 -5.43
N ALA A 20 -2.75 6.83 -4.72
CA ALA A 20 -3.25 7.30 -3.43
C ALA A 20 -4.54 8.12 -3.58
N GLU A 21 -4.62 8.97 -4.62
CA GLU A 21 -5.84 9.70 -4.95
C GLU A 21 -6.99 8.73 -5.25
N THR A 22 -6.73 7.72 -6.08
CA THR A 22 -7.71 6.67 -6.41
C THR A 22 -8.14 5.90 -5.15
N PHE A 23 -7.20 5.52 -4.28
CA PHE A 23 -7.52 4.85 -3.03
C PHE A 23 -8.51 5.66 -2.19
N ILE A 24 -8.24 6.95 -1.96
CA ILE A 24 -9.10 7.81 -1.14
C ILE A 24 -10.50 7.93 -1.76
N GLU A 25 -10.59 8.06 -3.08
CA GLU A 25 -11.87 8.12 -3.79
C GLU A 25 -12.67 6.82 -3.63
N GLU A 26 -12.04 5.66 -3.84
CA GLU A 26 -12.71 4.36 -3.67
C GLU A 26 -13.13 4.13 -2.22
N TRP A 27 -12.29 4.56 -1.27
CA TRP A 27 -12.59 4.44 0.15
C TRP A 27 -13.79 5.30 0.55
N GLU A 28 -13.89 6.55 0.07
CA GLU A 28 -15.08 7.39 0.29
C GLU A 28 -16.34 6.81 -0.36
N ARG A 29 -16.23 6.07 -1.48
CA ARG A 29 -17.37 5.40 -2.14
C ARG A 29 -17.93 4.20 -1.37
N LEU A 30 -17.21 3.70 -0.36
CA LEU A 30 -17.75 2.68 0.55
C LEU A 30 -18.93 3.22 1.37
N VAL A 31 -19.00 4.54 1.55
CA VAL A 31 -20.10 5.24 2.21
C VAL A 31 -21.09 5.74 1.15
N PRO A 32 -22.40 5.44 1.27
CA PRO A 32 -23.40 5.99 0.36
C PRO A 32 -23.34 7.51 0.29
N SER A 33 -23.46 8.07 -0.92
CA SER A 33 -23.29 9.52 -1.15
C SER A 33 -24.20 10.41 -0.30
N GLU A 34 -25.41 9.94 -0.01
CA GLU A 34 -26.39 10.62 0.85
C GLU A 34 -25.98 10.65 2.33
N GLN A 35 -25.08 9.75 2.75
CA GLN A 35 -24.57 9.63 4.13
C GLN A 35 -23.15 10.20 4.29
N LEU A 36 -22.40 10.37 3.19
CA LEU A 36 -21.01 10.80 3.22
C LEU A 36 -20.80 12.14 3.98
N GLN A 37 -21.71 13.10 3.81
CA GLN A 37 -21.62 14.37 4.53
C GLN A 37 -21.78 14.22 6.04
N GLN A 38 -22.69 13.33 6.47
CA GLN A 38 -22.89 13.03 7.89
C GLN A 38 -21.66 12.31 8.46
N TYR A 39 -21.18 11.28 7.77
CA TYR A 39 -19.98 10.55 8.14
C TYR A 39 -18.75 11.47 8.26
N ARG A 40 -18.54 12.38 7.29
CA ARG A 40 -17.43 13.35 7.35
C ARG A 40 -17.53 14.34 8.52
N ALA A 41 -18.73 14.57 9.06
CA ALA A 41 -18.93 15.41 10.23
C ALA A 41 -18.71 14.66 11.56
N GLU A 42 -18.65 13.33 11.53
CA GLU A 42 -18.44 12.53 12.74
C GLU A 42 -17.06 12.77 13.37
N PRO A 43 -16.96 12.66 14.70
CA PRO A 43 -15.66 12.67 15.38
C PRO A 43 -14.76 11.57 14.84
N LEU A 44 -13.50 11.92 14.57
CA LEU A 44 -12.49 10.92 14.23
C LEU A 44 -12.23 10.05 15.45
N ILE A 45 -12.37 8.74 15.29
CA ILE A 45 -12.05 7.73 16.31
C ILE A 45 -10.82 6.94 15.87
N GLU A 46 -10.09 6.40 16.84
CA GLU A 46 -8.84 5.65 16.62
C GLU A 46 -9.02 4.48 15.65
N ASP A 47 -10.02 3.63 15.89
CA ASP A 47 -10.36 2.48 15.03
C ASP A 47 -10.60 2.90 13.57
N GLY A 48 -11.18 4.07 13.34
CA GLY A 48 -11.41 4.60 12.00
C GLY A 48 -10.13 4.94 11.26
N VAL A 49 -9.15 5.48 11.98
CA VAL A 49 -7.83 5.77 11.43
C VAL A 49 -7.08 4.48 11.16
N ILE A 50 -7.10 3.53 12.10
CA ILE A 50 -6.45 2.22 11.94
C ILE A 50 -7.01 1.51 10.70
N ASN A 51 -8.34 1.41 10.56
CA ASN A 51 -8.98 0.80 9.41
C ASN A 51 -8.56 1.47 8.09
N PHE A 52 -8.56 2.81 8.04
CA PHE A 52 -8.12 3.56 6.86
C PHE A 52 -6.66 3.23 6.49
N VAL A 53 -5.78 3.14 7.49
CA VAL A 53 -4.36 2.86 7.25
C VAL A 53 -4.16 1.42 6.75
N GLU A 54 -4.82 0.45 7.36
CA GLU A 54 -4.77 -0.96 6.95
C GLU A 54 -5.34 -1.16 5.53
N ASP A 55 -6.45 -0.49 5.22
CA ASP A 55 -7.03 -0.49 3.87
C ASP A 55 -6.07 0.13 2.85
N ALA A 56 -5.38 1.22 3.21
CA ALA A 56 -4.38 1.85 2.34
C ALA A 56 -3.21 0.91 2.06
N ALA A 57 -2.68 0.25 3.11
CA ALA A 57 -1.60 -0.73 2.99
C ALA A 57 -2.02 -1.89 2.09
N GLY A 58 -3.21 -2.47 2.33
CA GLY A 58 -3.76 -3.55 1.52
C GLY A 58 -4.04 -3.14 0.06
N TRP A 59 -4.47 -1.91 -0.17
CA TRP A 59 -4.64 -1.36 -1.53
C TRP A 59 -3.32 -1.31 -2.28
N PHE A 60 -2.28 -0.71 -1.67
CA PHE A 60 -0.97 -0.59 -2.32
C PHE A 60 -0.32 -1.95 -2.53
N GLN A 61 -0.47 -2.89 -1.60
CA GLN A 61 -0.03 -4.26 -1.79
C GLN A 61 -0.64 -4.88 -3.07
N LYS A 62 -1.96 -4.79 -3.24
CA LYS A 62 -2.64 -5.32 -4.45
C LYS A 62 -2.20 -4.62 -5.73
N VAL A 63 -2.04 -3.29 -5.69
CA VAL A 63 -1.54 -2.51 -6.83
C VAL A 63 -0.15 -2.98 -7.24
N ILE A 64 0.74 -3.20 -6.27
CA ILE A 64 2.11 -3.65 -6.49
C ILE A 64 2.14 -5.09 -7.02
N GLU A 65 1.41 -6.02 -6.40
CA GLU A 65 1.31 -7.42 -6.82
C GLU A 65 0.76 -7.59 -8.24
N GLY A 66 -0.16 -6.71 -8.66
CA GLY A 66 -0.71 -6.70 -10.02
C GLY A 66 0.16 -5.97 -11.06
N THR A 67 1.35 -5.49 -10.69
CA THR A 67 2.19 -4.69 -11.59
C THR A 67 3.17 -5.54 -12.38
N TRP A 68 3.15 -5.37 -13.70
CA TRP A 68 4.12 -5.95 -14.61
C TRP A 68 5.07 -4.87 -15.14
N GLY A 69 6.36 -5.19 -15.22
CA GLY A 69 7.41 -4.30 -15.72
C GLY A 69 8.14 -3.55 -14.61
N GLU A 70 9.47 -3.68 -14.60
CA GLU A 70 10.36 -3.20 -13.54
C GLU A 70 10.24 -1.71 -13.23
N LYS A 71 10.12 -0.87 -14.28
CA LYS A 71 10.02 0.59 -14.12
C LYS A 71 8.72 1.00 -13.43
N LEU A 72 7.58 0.47 -13.89
CA LEU A 72 6.27 0.77 -13.32
C LEU A 72 6.12 0.19 -11.92
N TYR A 73 6.73 -0.97 -11.70
CA TYR A 73 6.83 -1.59 -10.38
C TYR A 73 7.57 -0.69 -9.38
N ALA A 74 8.79 -0.25 -9.71
CA ALA A 74 9.58 0.62 -8.85
C ALA A 74 8.85 1.94 -8.55
N GLU A 75 8.17 2.51 -9.55
CA GLU A 75 7.34 3.70 -9.38
C GLU A 75 6.21 3.45 -8.36
N ARG A 76 5.44 2.37 -8.50
CA ARG A 76 4.31 2.06 -7.61
C ARG A 76 4.75 1.75 -6.18
N VAL A 77 5.85 1.03 -6.00
CA VAL A 77 6.46 0.79 -4.69
C VAL A 77 6.86 2.11 -4.03
N ALA A 78 7.61 2.96 -4.74
CA ALA A 78 8.02 4.27 -4.22
C ALA A 78 6.81 5.15 -3.86
N SER A 79 5.79 5.14 -4.71
CA SER A 79 4.54 5.90 -4.53
C SER A 79 3.76 5.42 -3.30
N GLY A 80 3.64 4.10 -3.12
CA GLY A 80 3.00 3.50 -1.94
C GLY A 80 3.72 3.84 -0.65
N HIS A 81 5.03 3.64 -0.61
CA HIS A 81 5.86 3.97 0.55
C HIS A 81 5.77 5.45 0.92
N ALA A 82 5.82 6.35 -0.07
CA ALA A 82 5.71 7.78 0.18
C ALA A 82 4.37 8.14 0.85
N PHE A 83 3.27 7.54 0.39
CA PHE A 83 1.95 7.80 0.95
C PHE A 83 1.75 7.18 2.34
N LEU A 84 2.16 5.92 2.54
CA LEU A 84 2.04 5.24 3.83
C LEU A 84 2.87 5.93 4.93
N LYS A 85 4.08 6.40 4.59
CA LYS A 85 4.87 7.24 5.50
C LYS A 85 4.20 8.58 5.81
N ALA A 86 3.53 9.19 4.83
CA ALA A 86 2.79 10.43 5.05
C ALA A 86 1.58 10.21 5.97
N ILE A 87 0.85 9.10 5.80
CA ILE A 87 -0.24 8.68 6.70
C ILE A 87 0.30 8.46 8.12
N HIS A 88 1.36 7.68 8.27
CA HIS A 88 1.99 7.40 9.57
C HIS A 88 2.42 8.70 10.28
N ALA A 89 3.08 9.62 9.57
CA ALA A 89 3.48 10.91 10.13
C ALA A 89 2.27 11.77 10.57
N LYS A 90 1.10 11.59 9.93
CA LYS A 90 -0.14 12.25 10.34
C LYS A 90 -0.76 11.60 11.56
N CYS A 91 -0.77 10.27 11.65
CA CYS A 91 -1.23 9.51 12.83
C CYS A 91 -0.46 9.93 14.08
N GLN A 92 0.88 10.00 13.99
CA GLN A 92 1.74 10.47 15.08
C GLN A 92 1.38 11.90 15.54
N LYS A 93 1.08 12.80 14.61
CA LYS A 93 0.71 14.20 14.93
C LYS A 93 -0.64 14.32 15.65
N ILE A 94 -1.55 13.39 15.41
CA ILE A 94 -2.87 13.39 16.06
C ILE A 94 -2.93 12.45 17.28
N GLY A 95 -1.80 11.86 17.66
CA GLY A 95 -1.67 11.02 18.85
C GLY A 95 -2.18 9.59 18.70
N ILE A 96 -2.31 9.10 17.46
CA ILE A 96 -2.70 7.72 17.17
C ILE A 96 -1.44 6.91 16.85
N GLU A 97 -1.25 5.82 17.58
CA GLU A 97 -0.08 4.96 17.45
C GLU A 97 -0.34 3.92 16.36
N VAL A 98 0.45 3.99 15.29
CA VAL A 98 0.48 3.01 14.22
C VAL A 98 1.91 2.59 14.02
N GLU A 99 2.20 1.30 14.09
CA GLU A 99 3.53 0.79 13.80
C GLU A 99 3.77 0.85 12.29
N LEU A 100 4.71 1.69 11.85
CA LEU A 100 5.04 1.82 10.42
C LEU A 100 5.38 0.47 9.78
N GLU A 101 6.08 -0.41 10.51
CA GLU A 101 6.47 -1.75 10.04
C GLU A 101 5.29 -2.67 9.71
N LYS A 102 4.11 -2.43 10.30
CA LYS A 102 2.89 -3.20 10.01
C LYS A 102 2.19 -2.76 8.73
N ILE A 103 2.39 -1.52 8.32
CA ILE A 103 1.63 -0.90 7.22
C ILE A 103 2.49 -0.59 5.99
N ASP A 104 3.81 -0.49 6.17
CA ASP A 104 4.80 -0.09 5.18
C ASP A 104 5.87 -1.17 5.03
N VAL A 105 5.44 -2.38 4.66
CA VAL A 105 6.36 -3.49 4.41
C VAL A 105 7.07 -3.25 3.07
N PRO A 106 8.40 -3.10 3.03
CA PRO A 106 9.13 -3.04 1.78
C PRO A 106 9.01 -4.38 1.07
N LEU A 107 8.25 -4.42 -0.02
CA LEU A 107 8.25 -5.56 -0.94
C LEU A 107 9.44 -5.38 -1.88
N THR A 108 10.49 -6.16 -1.70
CA THR A 108 11.57 -6.23 -2.69
C THR A 108 11.13 -7.10 -3.87
N PRO A 109 11.74 -6.94 -5.06
CA PRO A 109 11.54 -7.89 -6.16
C PRO A 109 11.78 -9.34 -5.73
N SER A 110 12.73 -9.57 -4.82
CA SER A 110 12.99 -10.91 -4.25
C SER A 110 11.85 -11.40 -3.37
N ASP A 111 11.24 -10.53 -2.55
CA ASP A 111 10.06 -10.90 -1.73
C ASP A 111 8.88 -11.29 -2.62
N LEU A 112 8.68 -10.57 -3.72
CA LEU A 112 7.62 -10.89 -4.67
C LEU A 112 7.90 -12.14 -5.47
N MET A 113 9.13 -12.34 -5.93
CA MET A 113 9.52 -13.62 -6.54
C MET A 113 9.34 -14.76 -5.53
N SER A 114 9.51 -14.50 -4.23
CA SER A 114 9.29 -15.50 -3.18
C SER A 114 7.80 -15.80 -2.98
N VAL A 115 6.94 -14.78 -2.97
CA VAL A 115 5.48 -14.93 -2.90
C VAL A 115 4.94 -15.64 -4.15
N ALA A 116 5.47 -15.30 -5.33
CA ALA A 116 5.13 -15.95 -6.60
C ALA A 116 5.68 -17.39 -6.71
N GLY A 117 6.41 -17.87 -5.70
CA GLY A 117 7.00 -19.21 -5.68
C GLY A 117 8.13 -19.40 -6.69
N LEU A 118 8.71 -18.33 -7.22
CA LEU A 118 9.80 -18.34 -8.20
C LEU A 118 11.17 -18.40 -7.54
N VAL A 119 11.30 -17.83 -6.34
CA VAL A 119 12.52 -17.92 -5.54
C VAL A 119 12.19 -18.35 -4.12
N HIS A 120 13.20 -18.83 -3.42
CA HIS A 120 13.19 -19.02 -1.98
C HIS A 120 14.24 -18.09 -1.37
N ILE A 121 13.82 -17.31 -0.37
CA ILE A 121 14.74 -16.52 0.44
C ILE A 121 15.14 -17.35 1.66
N THR A 122 16.41 -17.73 1.73
CA THR A 122 16.94 -18.51 2.85
C THR A 122 16.97 -17.69 4.15
N PRO A 123 17.04 -18.33 5.34
CA PRO A 123 17.17 -17.61 6.62
C PRO A 123 18.43 -16.72 6.74
N LYS A 124 19.41 -16.88 5.84
CA LYS A 124 20.62 -16.05 5.76
C LYS A 124 20.50 -14.88 4.77
N GLY A 125 19.36 -14.73 4.10
CA GLY A 125 19.11 -13.68 3.11
C GLY A 125 19.55 -14.00 1.69
N ASN A 126 20.00 -15.22 1.39
CA ASN A 126 20.30 -15.63 0.01
C ASN A 126 19.01 -15.89 -0.76
N VAL A 127 19.00 -15.55 -2.05
CA VAL A 127 17.91 -15.79 -3.00
C VAL A 127 18.26 -16.98 -3.89
N GLU A 128 17.42 -18.01 -3.89
CA GLU A 128 17.60 -19.24 -4.69
C GLU A 128 16.39 -19.45 -5.61
N LEU A 129 16.58 -19.86 -6.86
CA LEU A 129 15.45 -20.19 -7.74
C LEU A 129 14.76 -21.48 -7.28
N THR A 130 13.42 -21.49 -7.35
CA THR A 130 12.64 -22.73 -7.24
C THR A 130 12.65 -23.49 -8.56
N GLU A 131 12.13 -24.72 -8.59
CA GLU A 131 11.95 -25.48 -9.85
C GLU A 131 11.12 -24.69 -10.88
N MET A 132 10.08 -23.98 -10.41
CA MET A 132 9.24 -23.12 -11.25
C MET A 132 10.02 -21.89 -11.76
N GLY A 133 10.80 -21.24 -10.89
CA GLY A 133 11.67 -20.13 -11.29
C GLY A 133 12.74 -20.56 -12.32
N GLN A 134 13.28 -21.77 -12.17
CA GLN A 134 14.28 -22.33 -13.08
C GLN A 134 13.69 -22.63 -14.46
N GLN A 135 12.46 -23.16 -14.54
CA GLN A 135 11.78 -23.41 -15.81
C GLN A 135 11.55 -22.11 -16.60
N LEU A 136 11.01 -21.08 -15.95
CA LEU A 136 10.78 -19.76 -16.58
C LEU A 136 12.08 -19.10 -17.04
N ALA A 137 13.16 -19.21 -16.25
CA ALA A 137 14.47 -18.71 -16.63
C ALA A 137 15.02 -19.40 -17.89
N ASN A 138 14.84 -20.72 -17.99
CA ASN A 138 15.28 -21.50 -19.14
C ASN A 138 14.46 -21.19 -20.41
N GLU A 139 13.15 -20.99 -20.27
CA GLU A 139 12.26 -20.59 -21.38
C GLU A 139 12.60 -19.20 -21.92
N SER A 140 13.00 -18.29 -21.03
CA SER A 140 13.39 -16.91 -21.39
C SER A 140 14.73 -16.85 -22.14
N GLN A 141 15.60 -17.85 -22.00
CA GLN A 141 16.89 -17.96 -22.69
C GLN A 141 16.81 -18.68 -24.04
N ALA A 142 15.69 -19.34 -24.33
CA ALA A 142 15.46 -20.07 -25.57
C ALA A 142 14.78 -19.21 -26.67
N GLN A 143 14.47 -17.94 -26.39
CA GLN A 143 13.93 -16.94 -27.31
C GLN A 143 15.00 -15.97 -27.79
#